data_AF-A0A9C8AI58-F1
#
_entry.id   AF-A0A9C8AI58-F1
#
_cell.length_a   1.000
_cell.length_b   1.000
_cell.length_c   1.000
_cell.angle_alpha   90.00
_cell.angle_beta   90.00
_cell.angle_gamma   90.00
#
_symmetry.space_group_name_H-M   'P 1'
#
loop_
_entity.id
_entity.type
_entity.pdbx_description
1 polymer ?
#
loop_
_entity_poly.entity_id
_entity_poly.type
_entity_poly.pdbx_seq_one_letter_code
_entity_poly.pdbx_strand_id
1 'polypeptide(L)'
;MRYKALCLVIAITLVFLSLPGIALADGPIGPTWVTDPVSEALAWLAAQQNDDGGFGDPESSPGTTAQAVLGIAAVYENASAWQKDSSSPLDYLASKADEYTSTGWDPASSTALLIQAVVAADGNPYNFGGINLVERLDSFFSASTNQFTGSNWAIASYILAKIALLEEPKPDYVQLLKDNQLPSGGWEYSAGWGADSNTTALAVQALVAAGEPLTSTAIVSATSYFHSIQNEDGGFPYAKPSPWGTETDANSTAMVIQALIAAGENPLAPSWEVNGNTPVDALLALQQRDGSFYYKADDPGSQLLATIQALPALVGRPFPLRGRYVAVHKALEWLQAQQQDDGGFGSAGTTADVVLAAVSAWTDPSLWLKNGKSPIDYLEDQAIAYTTPYTYTWGSNVYTATAVAQTGKLAVAAVAAGAVDIRTDVFGGITLSQRLDENLAWSPADLNNLDRAWAILGYVALGETVPGWLLNDLKAQQLSSGGWEYSAGWGADSNTTALAVQALVAAGEPLTSTAIVSATSYFRTIQNDDGGFPYAKPSLWGTETDANSTGMVLQALAALGEDPLTWLASPDGQLTVHSPLEALLALQQLGGAFNWKADAPGSQIMATAQALPGIMGQAFPIRRFRVYLPLVIR
;
A
#
# COMPACT_ATOMS: atom_id res chain seq x y z
N MET A 1 17.35 29.11 -68.08
CA MET A 1 18.66 28.44 -67.84
C MET A 1 18.94 28.60 -66.34
N ARG A 2 18.90 27.57 -65.48
CA ARG A 2 19.99 26.61 -65.17
C ARG A 2 21.33 27.36 -64.92
N TYR A 3 22.05 27.34 -63.79
CA TYR A 3 22.40 26.37 -62.72
C TYR A 3 22.75 27.14 -61.40
N LYS A 4 22.45 26.68 -60.16
CA LYS A 4 23.28 25.87 -59.19
C LYS A 4 24.76 26.30 -59.11
N ALA A 5 25.47 26.43 -57.98
CA ALA A 5 25.28 26.15 -56.53
C ALA A 5 26.45 26.81 -55.73
N LEU A 6 26.29 27.04 -54.41
CA LEU A 6 27.08 26.44 -53.30
C LEU A 6 27.07 27.30 -52.00
N CYS A 7 26.54 26.67 -50.95
CA CYS A 7 26.73 26.76 -49.49
C CYS A 7 27.35 28.00 -48.80
N LEU A 8 26.60 28.54 -47.82
CA LEU A 8 27.16 29.17 -46.61
C LEU A 8 26.28 28.79 -45.39
N VAL A 9 26.93 28.27 -44.35
CA VAL A 9 26.38 27.95 -43.03
C VAL A 9 26.20 29.26 -42.25
N ILE A 10 25.00 29.51 -41.69
CA ILE A 10 24.74 30.59 -40.73
C ILE A 10 24.14 29.99 -39.46
N ALA A 11 24.82 30.23 -38.34
CA ALA A 11 24.39 29.91 -37.00
C ALA A 11 23.15 30.76 -36.62
N ILE A 12 22.12 30.11 -36.08
CA ILE A 12 20.95 30.78 -35.49
C ILE A 12 21.14 30.79 -33.98
N THR A 13 21.31 31.98 -33.44
CA THR A 13 21.30 32.29 -32.00
C THR A 13 19.86 32.26 -31.50
N LEU A 14 19.51 31.29 -30.64
CA LEU A 14 18.23 31.23 -29.93
C LEU A 14 18.31 32.13 -28.69
N VAL A 15 17.52 33.21 -28.68
CA VAL A 15 17.25 34.05 -27.51
C VAL A 15 16.20 33.32 -26.66
N PHE A 16 16.61 32.77 -25.52
CA PHE A 16 15.70 32.30 -24.49
C PHE A 16 15.18 33.50 -23.68
N LEU A 17 13.88 33.78 -23.79
CA LEU A 17 13.15 34.63 -22.85
C LEU A 17 12.97 33.84 -21.55
N SER A 18 13.66 34.25 -20.50
CA SER A 18 13.49 33.74 -19.14
C SER A 18 12.14 34.19 -18.59
N LEU A 19 11.20 33.26 -18.48
CA LEU A 19 10.06 33.40 -17.57
C LEU A 19 10.59 33.28 -16.12
N PRO A 20 10.12 34.10 -15.17
CA PRO A 20 10.49 33.96 -13.78
C PRO A 20 9.99 32.61 -13.27
N GLY A 21 10.92 31.76 -12.83
CA GLY A 21 10.61 30.53 -12.13
C GLY A 21 9.82 30.87 -10.87
N ILE A 22 8.59 30.41 -10.82
CA ILE A 22 7.86 30.30 -9.57
C ILE A 22 8.58 29.19 -8.81
N ALA A 23 9.44 29.57 -7.87
CA ALA A 23 9.87 28.67 -6.82
C ALA A 23 8.61 28.33 -6.02
N LEU A 24 8.08 27.13 -6.21
CA LEU A 24 7.22 26.51 -5.22
C LEU A 24 8.12 26.32 -4.00
N ALA A 25 7.85 27.08 -2.95
CA ALA A 25 8.47 26.83 -1.67
C ALA A 25 7.97 25.45 -1.20
N ASP A 26 8.89 24.50 -1.08
CA ASP A 26 8.70 23.24 -0.39
C ASP A 26 8.44 23.56 1.09
N GLY A 27 7.17 23.80 1.43
CA GLY A 27 6.70 23.76 2.81
C GLY A 27 6.46 22.31 3.20
N PRO A 28 6.62 21.94 4.48
CA PRO A 28 6.37 20.57 4.94
C PRO A 28 4.90 20.21 4.68
N ILE A 29 4.69 19.14 3.90
CA ILE A 29 3.38 18.61 3.54
C ILE A 29 3.08 17.46 4.50
N GLY A 30 2.33 17.75 5.57
CA GLY A 30 1.84 16.78 6.55
C GLY A 30 0.88 17.45 7.56
N PRO A 31 0.09 16.67 8.33
CA PRO A 31 -0.78 17.23 9.36
C PRO A 31 0.05 17.99 10.41
N THR A 32 -0.33 19.24 10.69
CA THR A 32 0.43 20.24 11.48
C THR A 32 0.75 19.87 12.93
N TRP A 33 0.35 18.69 13.41
CA TRP A 33 0.62 18.20 14.76
C TRP A 33 1.67 17.06 14.79
N VAL A 34 2.00 16.49 13.62
CA VAL A 34 3.00 15.42 13.43
C VAL A 34 4.26 15.96 12.73
N THR A 35 4.20 17.16 12.14
CA THR A 35 5.24 17.64 11.21
C THR A 35 6.54 18.07 11.86
N ASP A 36 6.56 18.67 13.04
CA ASP A 36 7.83 19.22 13.54
C ASP A 36 8.73 18.12 14.12
N PRO A 37 8.29 17.29 15.10
CA PRO A 37 9.11 16.20 15.65
C PRO A 37 9.57 15.17 14.62
N VAL A 38 8.64 14.68 13.78
CA VAL A 38 8.95 13.61 12.82
C VAL A 38 9.84 14.12 11.69
N SER A 39 9.55 15.29 11.12
CA SER A 39 10.40 15.84 10.06
C SER A 39 11.77 16.24 10.55
N GLU A 40 11.91 16.76 11.78
CA GLU A 40 13.23 17.04 12.38
C GLU A 40 14.03 15.75 12.60
N ALA A 41 13.40 14.69 13.12
CA ALA A 41 14.03 13.38 13.30
C ALA A 41 14.48 12.75 11.97
N LEU A 42 13.66 12.87 10.92
CA LEU A 42 14.01 12.39 9.58
C LEU A 42 15.16 13.19 8.96
N ALA A 43 15.13 14.51 9.07
CA ALA A 43 16.20 15.37 8.59
C ALA A 43 17.53 15.04 9.28
N TRP A 44 17.50 14.81 10.59
CA TRP A 44 18.66 14.36 11.35
C TRP A 44 19.14 12.97 10.88
N LEU A 45 18.22 12.00 10.74
CA LEU A 45 18.53 10.64 10.32
C LEU A 45 19.15 10.62 8.91
N ALA A 46 18.64 11.42 7.97
CA ALA A 46 19.17 11.52 6.61
C ALA A 46 20.65 11.98 6.62
N ALA A 47 21.02 12.84 7.57
CA ALA A 47 22.41 13.27 7.73
C ALA A 47 23.33 12.19 8.32
N GLN A 48 22.79 11.10 8.88
CA GLN A 48 23.55 9.99 9.46
C GLN A 48 23.82 8.84 8.48
N GLN A 49 23.34 8.93 7.23
CA GLN A 49 23.59 7.88 6.23
C GLN A 49 25.07 7.88 5.82
N ASN A 50 25.71 6.71 5.89
CA ASN A 50 27.10 6.52 5.49
C ASN A 50 27.25 6.41 3.97
N ASP A 51 28.46 6.60 3.46
CA ASP A 51 28.77 6.60 2.02
C ASP A 51 28.45 5.28 1.30
N ASP A 52 28.37 4.17 2.04
CA ASP A 52 27.96 2.87 1.50
C ASP A 52 26.43 2.69 1.41
N GLY A 53 25.67 3.73 1.77
CA GLY A 53 24.20 3.75 1.82
C GLY A 53 23.61 3.22 3.13
N GLY A 54 24.41 2.61 4.00
CA GLY A 54 23.96 2.03 5.26
C GLY A 54 23.91 3.02 6.44
N PHE A 55 23.50 2.49 7.59
CA PHE A 55 23.45 3.21 8.87
C PHE A 55 24.21 2.44 9.95
N GLY A 56 24.94 3.17 10.78
CA GLY A 56 25.67 2.66 11.93
C GLY A 56 26.69 3.68 12.44
N ASP A 57 27.30 3.41 13.59
CA ASP A 57 28.29 4.31 14.21
C ASP A 57 29.52 3.51 14.68
N PRO A 58 30.73 3.78 14.14
CA PRO A 58 31.01 4.64 12.99
C PRO A 58 30.71 3.95 11.64
N GLU A 59 30.67 2.62 11.62
CA GLU A 59 30.49 1.83 10.40
C GLU A 59 29.05 1.34 10.26
N SER A 60 28.57 1.23 9.02
CA SER A 60 27.25 0.67 8.72
C SER A 60 27.13 -0.77 9.22
N SER A 61 25.97 -1.12 9.78
CA SER A 61 25.62 -2.50 10.12
C SER A 61 24.29 -2.90 9.48
N PRO A 62 24.11 -4.17 9.05
CA PRO A 62 22.84 -4.61 8.48
C PRO A 62 21.66 -4.49 9.45
N GLY A 63 21.86 -4.76 10.74
CA GLY A 63 20.80 -4.67 11.74
C GLY A 63 20.32 -3.25 12.00
N THR A 64 21.24 -2.28 12.09
CA THR A 64 20.88 -0.86 12.22
C THR A 64 20.25 -0.34 10.93
N THR A 65 20.81 -0.71 9.78
CA THR A 65 20.27 -0.30 8.47
C THR A 65 18.87 -0.86 8.22
N ALA A 66 18.59 -2.11 8.57
CA ALA A 66 17.26 -2.70 8.44
C ALA A 66 16.23 -1.99 9.34
N GLN A 67 16.61 -1.62 10.56
CA GLN A 67 15.74 -0.82 11.44
C GLN A 67 15.53 0.60 10.90
N ALA A 68 16.57 1.24 10.33
CA ALA A 68 16.42 2.54 9.68
C ALA A 68 15.43 2.46 8.51
N VAL A 69 15.51 1.40 7.69
CA VAL A 69 14.54 1.15 6.61
C VAL A 69 13.12 1.01 7.16
N LEU A 70 12.91 0.29 8.27
CA LEU A 70 11.61 0.21 8.93
C LEU A 70 11.11 1.58 9.43
N GLY A 71 11.97 2.38 10.05
CA GLY A 71 11.64 3.73 10.52
C GLY A 71 11.27 4.69 9.39
N ILE A 72 12.03 4.66 8.29
CA ILE A 72 11.76 5.44 7.07
C ILE A 72 10.43 4.98 6.44
N ALA A 73 10.22 3.68 6.28
CA ALA A 73 8.97 3.15 5.73
C ALA A 73 7.75 3.45 6.63
N ALA A 74 7.92 3.48 7.95
CA ALA A 74 6.87 3.82 8.91
C ALA A 74 6.36 5.26 8.73
N VAL A 75 7.20 6.20 8.30
CA VAL A 75 6.75 7.58 8.01
C VAL A 75 6.31 7.78 6.56
N TYR A 76 6.13 6.68 5.82
CA TYR A 76 5.77 6.65 4.39
C TYR A 76 6.83 7.20 3.43
N GLU A 77 8.08 7.32 3.89
CA GLU A 77 9.21 7.69 3.04
C GLU A 77 9.72 6.48 2.24
N ASN A 78 10.22 6.73 1.04
CA ASN A 78 10.79 5.68 0.19
C ASN A 78 12.28 5.50 0.52
N ALA A 79 12.61 4.44 1.27
CA ALA A 79 13.99 4.14 1.64
C ALA A 79 14.94 3.99 0.44
N SER A 80 14.46 3.61 -0.75
CA SER A 80 15.30 3.52 -1.97
C SER A 80 15.69 4.90 -2.53
N ALA A 81 14.95 5.95 -2.18
CA ALA A 81 15.24 7.33 -2.57
C ALA A 81 16.30 7.99 -1.68
N TRP A 82 16.56 7.41 -0.50
CA TRP A 82 17.61 7.86 0.40
C TRP A 82 18.95 7.39 -0.14
N GLN A 83 19.76 8.32 -0.67
CA GLN A 83 21.00 7.97 -1.34
C GLN A 83 22.17 8.79 -0.81
N LYS A 84 23.26 8.09 -0.53
CA LYS A 84 24.59 8.66 -0.29
C LYS A 84 25.55 8.03 -1.29
N ASP A 85 26.30 8.85 -2.04
CA ASP A 85 27.22 8.38 -3.09
C ASP A 85 26.62 7.37 -4.08
N SER A 86 25.33 7.52 -4.41
CA SER A 86 24.53 6.63 -5.27
C SER A 86 24.19 5.26 -4.69
N SER A 87 24.41 5.06 -3.38
CA SER A 87 24.02 3.86 -2.65
C SER A 87 22.84 4.14 -1.73
N SER A 88 21.80 3.31 -1.82
CA SER A 88 20.66 3.32 -0.90
C SER A 88 20.84 2.34 0.27
N PRO A 89 20.04 2.45 1.34
CA PRO A 89 19.98 1.46 2.41
C PRO A 89 19.65 0.06 1.89
N LEU A 90 18.80 -0.06 0.86
CA LEU A 90 18.49 -1.35 0.25
C LEU A 90 19.68 -1.92 -0.53
N ASP A 91 20.48 -1.09 -1.21
CA ASP A 91 21.70 -1.55 -1.89
C ASP A 91 22.72 -2.08 -0.90
N TYR A 92 22.93 -1.36 0.22
CA TYR A 92 23.77 -1.83 1.32
C TYR A 92 23.27 -3.18 1.86
N LEU A 93 21.98 -3.27 2.22
CA LEU A 93 21.39 -4.50 2.75
C LEU A 93 21.49 -5.65 1.76
N ALA A 94 21.25 -5.42 0.48
CA ALA A 94 21.36 -6.44 -0.57
C ALA A 94 22.79 -6.96 -0.67
N SER A 95 23.80 -6.09 -0.56
CA SER A 95 25.21 -6.48 -0.57
C SER A 95 25.64 -7.32 0.64
N LYS A 96 24.92 -7.20 1.76
CA LYS A 96 25.19 -7.90 3.03
C LYS A 96 24.22 -9.05 3.32
N ALA A 97 23.23 -9.28 2.47
CA ALA A 97 22.11 -10.17 2.74
C ALA A 97 22.55 -11.58 3.13
N ASP A 98 23.46 -12.21 2.36
CA ASP A 98 23.88 -13.59 2.65
C ASP A 98 24.69 -13.70 3.95
N GLU A 99 25.67 -12.80 4.18
CA GLU A 99 26.47 -12.80 5.41
C GLU A 99 25.59 -12.58 6.64
N TYR A 100 24.71 -11.58 6.58
CA TYR A 100 23.85 -11.20 7.70
C TYR A 100 22.82 -12.28 8.07
N THR A 101 22.35 -13.05 7.08
CA THR A 101 21.33 -14.09 7.25
C THR A 101 21.89 -15.51 7.38
N SER A 102 23.21 -15.70 7.31
CA SER A 102 23.84 -17.02 7.45
C SER A 102 24.76 -17.13 8.66
N THR A 103 25.23 -16.01 9.19
CA THR A 103 26.24 -15.96 10.24
C THR A 103 25.73 -15.25 11.50
N GLY A 104 26.55 -15.23 12.56
CA GLY A 104 26.21 -14.60 13.82
C GLY A 104 25.52 -15.54 14.81
N TRP A 105 25.11 -14.98 15.94
CA TRP A 105 24.54 -15.74 17.06
C TRP A 105 23.07 -16.13 16.83
N ASP A 106 22.32 -15.32 16.07
CA ASP A 106 20.91 -15.57 15.76
C ASP A 106 20.54 -15.17 14.32
N PRO A 107 21.04 -15.92 13.31
CA PRO A 107 20.78 -15.62 11.89
C PRO A 107 19.29 -15.69 11.52
N ALA A 108 18.51 -16.41 12.32
CA ALA A 108 17.08 -16.59 12.10
C ALA A 108 16.31 -15.29 12.39
N SER A 109 16.60 -14.64 13.53
CA SER A 109 16.12 -13.28 13.84
C SER A 109 16.62 -12.23 12.85
N SER A 110 17.90 -12.30 12.45
CA SER A 110 18.46 -11.41 11.42
C SER A 110 17.71 -11.53 10.09
N THR A 111 17.36 -12.76 9.68
CA THR A 111 16.58 -13.03 8.47
C THR A 111 15.16 -12.47 8.59
N ALA A 112 14.51 -12.66 9.74
CA ALA A 112 13.18 -12.13 9.99
C ALA A 112 13.14 -10.59 9.97
N LEU A 113 14.14 -9.93 10.57
CA LEU A 113 14.27 -8.47 10.51
C LEU A 113 14.53 -7.97 9.09
N LEU A 114 15.42 -8.64 8.34
CA LEU A 114 15.69 -8.27 6.95
C LEU A 114 14.45 -8.43 6.07
N ILE A 115 13.66 -9.49 6.25
CA ILE A 115 12.37 -9.66 5.56
C ILE A 115 11.45 -8.49 5.85
N GLN A 116 11.25 -8.13 7.12
CA GLN A 116 10.36 -7.03 7.48
C GLN A 116 10.81 -5.70 6.84
N ALA A 117 12.11 -5.41 6.86
CA ALA A 117 12.66 -4.20 6.23
C ALA A 117 12.48 -4.21 4.70
N VAL A 118 12.77 -5.33 4.04
CA VAL A 118 12.61 -5.48 2.58
C VAL A 118 11.14 -5.35 2.18
N VAL A 119 10.23 -5.97 2.93
CA VAL A 119 8.79 -5.86 2.67
C VAL A 119 8.30 -4.44 2.87
N ALA A 120 8.65 -3.79 3.99
CA ALA A 120 8.23 -2.42 4.27
C ALA A 120 8.71 -1.41 3.22
N ALA A 121 9.86 -1.67 2.59
CA ALA A 121 10.44 -0.85 1.54
C ALA A 121 10.04 -1.29 0.11
N ASP A 122 8.99 -2.09 -0.05
CA ASP A 122 8.50 -2.60 -1.34
C ASP A 122 9.53 -3.43 -2.15
N GLY A 123 10.55 -3.98 -1.49
CA GLY A 123 11.53 -4.88 -2.08
C GLY A 123 11.02 -6.31 -2.26
N ASN A 124 11.80 -7.13 -2.97
CA ASN A 124 11.47 -8.53 -3.24
C ASN A 124 12.15 -9.48 -2.24
N PRO A 125 11.44 -10.01 -1.22
CA PRO A 125 12.04 -10.93 -0.24
C PRO A 125 12.33 -12.34 -0.81
N TYR A 126 11.75 -12.71 -1.96
CA TYR A 126 12.00 -13.99 -2.63
C TYR A 126 13.29 -13.99 -3.46
N ASN A 127 13.85 -12.81 -3.73
CA ASN A 127 15.15 -12.64 -4.37
C ASN A 127 15.75 -11.27 -4.01
N PHE A 128 16.38 -11.20 -2.84
CA PHE A 128 17.03 -10.00 -2.32
C PHE A 128 18.53 -10.25 -2.17
N GLY A 129 19.37 -9.45 -2.83
CA GLY A 129 20.82 -9.70 -2.85
C GLY A 129 21.21 -11.06 -3.45
N GLY A 130 20.35 -11.65 -4.29
CA GLY A 130 20.52 -13.01 -4.84
C GLY A 130 20.06 -14.13 -3.91
N ILE A 131 19.44 -13.80 -2.76
CA ILE A 131 18.99 -14.76 -1.75
C ILE A 131 17.46 -14.79 -1.67
N ASN A 132 16.88 -15.98 -1.59
CA ASN A 132 15.50 -16.17 -1.19
C ASN A 132 15.42 -16.13 0.35
N LEU A 133 15.06 -14.97 0.90
CA LEU A 133 15.01 -14.77 2.36
C LEU A 133 13.90 -15.60 3.00
N VAL A 134 12.79 -15.82 2.29
CA VAL A 134 11.66 -16.61 2.80
C VAL A 134 12.06 -18.07 2.96
N GLU A 135 12.68 -18.66 1.95
CA GLU A 135 13.22 -20.02 2.03
C GLU A 135 14.34 -20.12 3.09
N ARG A 136 15.19 -19.10 3.19
CA ARG A 136 16.22 -19.03 4.24
C ARG A 136 15.60 -19.05 5.64
N LEU A 137 14.56 -18.23 5.87
CA LEU A 137 13.85 -18.18 7.15
C LEU A 137 13.26 -19.55 7.49
N ASP A 138 12.57 -20.16 6.52
CA ASP A 138 11.95 -21.47 6.72
C ASP A 138 12.98 -22.59 6.94
N SER A 139 14.22 -22.44 6.44
CA SER A 139 15.29 -23.42 6.67
C SER A 139 15.79 -23.49 8.11
N PHE A 140 15.59 -22.42 8.90
CA PHE A 140 15.93 -22.42 10.34
C PHE A 140 14.94 -23.21 11.18
N PHE A 141 13.80 -23.59 10.62
CA PHE A 141 12.85 -24.46 11.29
C PHE A 141 13.43 -25.88 11.46
N SER A 142 13.62 -26.32 12.70
CA SER A 142 13.99 -27.69 13.00
C SER A 142 12.76 -28.55 13.31
N ALA A 143 12.36 -29.40 12.37
CA ALA A 143 11.25 -30.34 12.56
C ALA A 143 11.47 -31.34 13.71
N SER A 144 12.72 -31.61 14.10
CA SER A 144 13.05 -32.55 15.18
C SER A 144 12.94 -31.95 16.58
N THR A 145 13.04 -30.63 16.71
CA THR A 145 12.91 -29.91 18.00
C THR A 145 11.63 -29.10 18.08
N ASN A 146 10.91 -28.95 16.96
CA ASN A 146 9.80 -28.01 16.78
C ASN A 146 10.17 -26.58 17.22
N GLN A 147 11.44 -26.21 17.06
CA GLN A 147 11.99 -24.93 17.51
C GLN A 147 12.65 -24.16 16.37
N PHE A 148 12.43 -22.85 16.44
CA PHE A 148 13.23 -21.78 15.86
C PHE A 148 14.13 -21.29 17.00
N THR A 149 15.27 -20.69 16.72
CA THR A 149 16.31 -20.39 17.72
C THR A 149 15.80 -19.63 18.98
N GLY A 150 16.17 -20.13 20.16
CA GLY A 150 16.71 -19.41 21.33
C GLY A 150 15.86 -18.50 22.22
N SER A 151 15.01 -17.61 21.68
CA SER A 151 14.46 -16.47 22.45
C SER A 151 13.01 -16.13 22.10
N ASN A 152 12.29 -15.45 23.01
CA ASN A 152 10.94 -14.93 22.72
C ASN A 152 10.98 -13.84 21.64
N TRP A 153 12.08 -13.07 21.59
CA TRP A 153 12.33 -12.09 20.54
C TRP A 153 12.36 -12.72 19.14
N ALA A 154 13.06 -13.86 19.00
CA ALA A 154 13.16 -14.59 17.73
C ALA A 154 11.80 -15.14 17.29
N ILE A 155 11.02 -15.70 18.23
CA ILE A 155 9.67 -16.22 17.95
C ILE A 155 8.76 -15.08 17.47
N ALA A 156 8.72 -13.95 18.19
CA ALA A 156 7.92 -12.80 17.81
C ALA A 156 8.35 -12.22 16.44
N SER A 157 9.66 -12.12 16.20
CA SER A 157 10.22 -11.65 14.93
C SER A 157 9.83 -12.57 13.75
N TYR A 158 9.87 -13.89 13.96
CA TYR A 158 9.43 -14.87 12.96
C TYR A 158 7.94 -14.69 12.62
N ILE A 159 7.09 -14.56 13.63
CA ILE A 159 5.64 -14.35 13.44
C ILE A 159 5.41 -13.07 12.64
N LEU A 160 6.03 -11.95 13.04
CA LEU A 160 5.91 -10.67 12.32
C LEU A 160 6.39 -10.77 10.87
N ALA A 161 7.51 -11.45 10.61
CA ALA A 161 8.01 -11.67 9.25
C ALA A 161 7.04 -12.51 8.40
N LYS A 162 6.45 -13.57 8.95
CA LYS A 162 5.44 -14.37 8.24
C LYS A 162 4.17 -13.57 7.92
N ILE A 163 3.68 -12.78 8.88
CA ILE A 163 2.52 -11.91 8.64
C ILE A 163 2.84 -10.82 7.61
N ALA A 164 4.04 -10.22 7.64
CA ALA A 164 4.50 -9.27 6.62
C ALA A 164 4.52 -9.89 5.21
N LEU A 165 4.83 -11.19 5.12
CA LEU A 165 4.82 -11.98 3.88
C LEU A 165 3.40 -12.41 3.43
N LEU A 166 2.36 -12.08 4.20
CA LEU A 166 0.99 -12.59 4.06
C LEU A 166 0.94 -14.13 4.10
N GLU A 167 1.79 -14.73 4.93
CA GLU A 167 1.85 -16.17 5.16
C GLU A 167 1.41 -16.50 6.59
N GLU A 168 0.71 -17.62 6.74
CA GLU A 168 0.32 -18.11 8.06
C GLU A 168 1.57 -18.51 8.86
N PRO A 169 1.82 -17.89 10.04
CA PRO A 169 2.84 -18.38 10.94
C PRO A 169 2.43 -19.77 11.44
N LYS A 170 3.42 -20.61 11.73
CA LYS A 170 3.16 -21.93 12.30
C LYS A 170 2.38 -21.79 13.64
N PRO A 171 1.20 -22.42 13.79
CA PRO A 171 0.37 -22.28 14.99
C PRO A 171 1.09 -22.62 16.30
N ASP A 172 1.98 -23.62 16.28
CA ASP A 172 2.78 -24.02 17.43
C ASP A 172 3.68 -22.89 17.95
N TYR A 173 4.13 -21.96 17.09
CA TYR A 173 4.96 -20.82 17.50
C TYR A 173 4.15 -19.71 18.12
N VAL A 174 2.97 -19.45 17.56
CA VAL A 174 2.01 -18.51 18.16
C VAL A 174 1.64 -19.03 19.56
N GLN A 175 1.36 -20.32 19.68
CA GLN A 175 1.07 -20.94 20.98
C GLN A 175 2.28 -20.95 21.92
N LEU A 176 3.48 -21.26 21.43
CA LEU A 176 4.70 -21.22 22.23
C LEU A 176 4.97 -19.82 22.78
N LEU A 177 4.78 -18.78 21.97
CA LEU A 177 4.91 -17.40 22.44
C LEU A 177 3.92 -17.12 23.58
N LYS A 178 2.67 -17.55 23.46
CA LYS A 178 1.66 -17.41 24.53
C LYS A 178 2.05 -18.18 25.80
N ASP A 179 2.54 -19.41 25.65
CA ASP A 179 2.94 -20.26 26.77
C ASP A 179 4.18 -19.71 27.51
N ASN A 180 5.02 -18.93 26.82
CA ASN A 180 6.20 -18.28 27.40
C ASN A 180 5.87 -16.99 28.16
N GLN A 181 4.61 -16.54 28.21
CA GLN A 181 4.22 -15.38 29.01
C GLN A 181 4.47 -15.65 30.50
N LEU A 182 5.16 -14.72 31.16
CA LEU A 182 5.48 -14.85 32.58
C LEU A 182 4.27 -14.48 33.47
N PRO A 183 4.24 -14.90 34.75
CA PRO A 183 3.17 -14.54 35.68
C PRO A 183 2.96 -13.02 35.88
N SER A 184 3.96 -12.21 35.53
CA SER A 184 3.84 -10.74 35.52
C SER A 184 2.95 -10.21 34.40
N GLY A 185 2.65 -11.03 33.39
CA GLY A 185 1.98 -10.63 32.14
C GLY A 185 2.95 -10.21 31.02
N GLY A 186 4.23 -10.04 31.32
CA GLY A 186 5.25 -9.71 30.33
C GLY A 186 6.02 -10.91 29.80
N TRP A 187 6.90 -10.66 28.83
CA TRP A 187 7.85 -11.62 28.26
C TRP A 187 9.27 -11.21 28.59
N GLU A 188 10.11 -12.21 28.82
CA GLU A 188 11.56 -12.05 28.91
C GLU A 188 12.22 -12.36 27.57
N TYR A 189 13.35 -11.74 27.26
CA TYR A 189 14.13 -12.08 26.07
C TYR A 189 14.45 -13.59 25.99
N SER A 190 15.04 -14.14 27.05
CA SER A 190 15.34 -15.56 27.21
C SER A 190 15.09 -16.01 28.65
N ALA A 191 14.89 -17.31 28.85
CA ALA A 191 14.57 -17.88 30.15
C ALA A 191 15.52 -17.43 31.28
N GLY A 192 14.94 -16.89 32.36
CA GLY A 192 15.65 -16.51 33.58
C GLY A 192 16.11 -15.04 33.66
N TRP A 193 15.75 -14.21 32.68
CA TRP A 193 16.05 -12.77 32.69
C TRP A 193 14.93 -11.92 33.31
N GLY A 194 13.71 -12.47 33.39
CA GLY A 194 12.53 -11.74 33.85
C GLY A 194 11.94 -10.85 32.77
N ALA A 195 10.67 -10.47 32.96
CA ALA A 195 9.94 -9.70 31.95
C ALA A 195 10.57 -8.33 31.71
N ASP A 196 10.70 -7.95 30.44
CA ASP A 196 11.17 -6.65 29.97
C ASP A 196 10.16 -6.00 29.02
N SER A 197 10.19 -4.67 28.91
CA SER A 197 9.23 -3.90 28.12
C SER A 197 9.36 -4.17 26.62
N ASN A 198 10.57 -4.33 26.10
CA ASN A 198 10.84 -4.45 24.66
C ASN A 198 10.37 -5.80 24.11
N THR A 199 10.73 -6.90 24.78
CA THR A 199 10.30 -8.24 24.40
C THR A 199 8.78 -8.37 24.55
N THR A 200 8.21 -7.82 25.63
CA THR A 200 6.76 -7.78 25.81
C THR A 200 6.08 -7.01 24.68
N ALA A 201 6.61 -5.85 24.29
CA ALA A 201 6.06 -5.04 23.22
C ALA A 201 6.09 -5.76 21.87
N LEU A 202 7.19 -6.43 21.53
CA LEU A 202 7.29 -7.19 20.29
C LEU A 202 6.37 -8.42 20.30
N ALA A 203 6.23 -9.09 21.45
CA ALA A 203 5.32 -10.23 21.60
C ALA A 203 3.85 -9.82 21.43
N VAL A 204 3.44 -8.68 22.00
CA VAL A 204 2.09 -8.14 21.82
C VAL A 204 1.82 -7.84 20.34
N GLN A 205 2.73 -7.12 19.67
CA GLN A 205 2.59 -6.83 18.24
C GLN A 205 2.48 -8.11 17.40
N ALA A 206 3.34 -9.11 17.67
CA ALA A 206 3.31 -10.39 16.98
C ALA A 206 2.00 -11.17 17.19
N LEU A 207 1.52 -11.26 18.44
CA LEU A 207 0.29 -11.99 18.76
C LEU A 207 -0.94 -11.32 18.15
N VAL A 208 -1.07 -10.00 18.26
CA VAL A 208 -2.18 -9.27 17.62
C VAL A 208 -2.12 -9.43 16.10
N ALA A 209 -0.94 -9.27 15.49
CA ALA A 209 -0.78 -9.44 14.04
C ALA A 209 -1.12 -10.87 13.57
N ALA A 210 -0.92 -11.87 14.42
CA ALA A 210 -1.33 -13.25 14.19
C ALA A 210 -2.82 -13.52 14.49
N GLY A 211 -3.61 -12.48 14.79
CA GLY A 211 -5.05 -12.57 15.02
C GLY A 211 -5.47 -12.93 16.45
N GLU A 212 -4.56 -12.83 17.44
CA GLU A 212 -4.94 -12.97 18.84
C GLU A 212 -5.95 -11.88 19.22
N PRO A 213 -7.13 -12.22 19.81
CA PRO A 213 -8.12 -11.22 20.19
C PRO A 213 -7.57 -10.22 21.21
N LEU A 214 -7.88 -8.94 21.04
CA LEU A 214 -7.47 -7.88 21.98
C LEU A 214 -7.98 -8.13 23.42
N THR A 215 -9.09 -8.85 23.55
CA THR A 215 -9.68 -9.23 24.84
C THR A 215 -9.08 -10.49 25.45
N SER A 216 -8.07 -11.10 24.83
CA SER A 216 -7.47 -12.32 25.36
C SER A 216 -6.68 -12.05 26.63
N THR A 217 -6.56 -13.07 27.49
CA THR A 217 -5.77 -12.97 28.73
C THR A 217 -4.32 -12.57 28.44
N ALA A 218 -3.76 -13.03 27.32
CA ALA A 218 -2.38 -12.71 26.95
C ALA A 218 -2.20 -11.21 26.72
N ILE A 219 -3.06 -10.60 25.91
CA ILE A 219 -2.99 -9.16 25.59
C ILE A 219 -3.31 -8.32 26.83
N VAL A 220 -4.40 -8.62 27.53
CA VAL A 220 -4.82 -7.87 28.73
C VAL A 220 -3.76 -7.92 29.85
N SER A 221 -3.09 -9.06 30.04
CA SER A 221 -2.03 -9.19 31.05
C SER A 221 -0.77 -8.41 30.65
N ALA A 222 -0.45 -8.35 29.35
CA ALA A 222 0.66 -7.55 28.83
C ALA A 222 0.42 -6.05 29.05
N THR A 223 -0.79 -5.57 28.75
CA THR A 223 -1.20 -4.18 29.01
C THR A 223 -1.12 -3.85 30.51
N SER A 224 -1.54 -4.78 31.37
CA SER A 224 -1.41 -4.63 32.84
C SER A 224 0.06 -4.59 33.28
N TYR A 225 0.92 -5.38 32.65
CA TYR A 225 2.36 -5.33 32.89
C TYR A 225 2.95 -3.96 32.53
N PHE A 226 2.59 -3.37 31.38
CA PHE A 226 3.05 -2.03 31.00
C PHE A 226 2.64 -0.98 32.05
N HIS A 227 1.38 -0.96 32.50
CA HIS A 227 0.98 -0.07 33.60
C HIS A 227 1.83 -0.25 34.85
N SER A 228 2.23 -1.49 35.18
CA SER A 228 3.02 -1.77 36.38
C SER A 228 4.46 -1.23 36.32
N ILE A 229 4.99 -1.01 35.11
CA ILE A 229 6.36 -0.55 34.89
C ILE A 229 6.46 0.91 34.42
N GLN A 230 5.32 1.56 34.10
CA GLN A 230 5.27 2.96 33.69
C GLN A 230 5.87 3.88 34.78
N ASN A 231 6.55 4.94 34.34
CA ASN A 231 7.19 5.92 35.20
C ASN A 231 6.30 7.15 35.44
N GLU A 232 6.70 7.99 36.41
CA GLU A 232 5.95 9.19 36.81
C GLU A 232 5.90 10.29 35.73
N ASP A 233 6.80 10.20 34.74
CA ASP A 233 6.86 11.04 33.55
C ASP A 233 6.02 10.48 32.38
N GLY A 234 5.33 9.34 32.59
CA GLY A 234 4.53 8.66 31.58
C GLY A 234 5.32 7.67 30.69
N GLY A 235 6.65 7.66 30.77
CA GLY A 235 7.53 6.84 29.94
C GLY A 235 7.80 5.45 30.50
N PHE A 236 8.62 4.68 29.79
CA PHE A 236 8.92 3.30 30.14
C PHE A 236 10.43 3.03 30.17
N PRO A 237 10.92 2.29 31.18
CA PRO A 237 12.26 1.73 31.17
C PRO A 237 12.30 0.38 30.44
N TYR A 238 13.50 -0.12 30.16
CA TYR A 238 13.69 -1.51 29.75
C TYR A 238 13.08 -2.55 30.72
N ALA A 239 13.25 -2.38 32.03
CA ALA A 239 12.66 -3.26 33.04
C ALA A 239 12.51 -2.56 34.39
N LYS A 240 11.50 -2.93 35.19
CA LYS A 240 11.24 -2.38 36.53
C LYS A 240 10.68 -3.46 37.47
N PRO A 241 11.32 -3.74 38.63
CA PRO A 241 12.61 -3.21 39.07
C PRO A 241 13.79 -3.76 38.24
N SER A 242 14.89 -3.01 38.17
CA SER A 242 16.11 -3.42 37.46
C SER A 242 17.36 -2.93 38.19
N PRO A 243 18.42 -3.77 38.30
CA PRO A 243 19.70 -3.33 38.86
C PRO A 243 20.48 -2.40 37.92
N TRP A 244 20.08 -2.27 36.66
CA TRP A 244 20.73 -1.45 35.63
C TRP A 244 20.06 -0.09 35.41
N GLY A 245 19.13 0.28 36.30
CA GLY A 245 18.34 1.51 36.22
C GLY A 245 16.91 1.25 35.75
N THR A 246 16.02 2.18 36.12
CA THR A 246 14.58 2.14 35.82
C THR A 246 14.09 3.47 35.24
N GLU A 247 15.02 4.30 34.78
CA GLU A 247 14.71 5.57 34.13
C GLU A 247 14.09 5.33 32.76
N THR A 248 13.21 6.25 32.35
CA THR A 248 12.60 6.26 31.03
C THR A 248 13.65 6.30 29.93
N ASP A 249 13.50 5.46 28.91
CA ASP A 249 14.34 5.47 27.72
C ASP A 249 13.51 5.49 26.42
N ALA A 250 14.08 6.12 25.38
CA ALA A 250 13.36 6.37 24.12
C ALA A 250 12.99 5.08 23.39
N ASN A 251 13.90 4.09 23.38
CA ASN A 251 13.72 2.83 22.69
C ASN A 251 12.56 2.02 23.29
N SER A 252 12.59 1.83 24.61
CA SER A 252 11.53 1.13 25.34
C SER A 252 10.20 1.86 25.28
N THR A 253 10.19 3.18 25.45
CA THR A 253 8.96 3.97 25.36
C THR A 253 8.33 3.87 23.96
N ALA A 254 9.14 3.96 22.90
CA ALA A 254 8.65 3.84 21.52
C ALA A 254 8.11 2.44 21.20
N MET A 255 8.75 1.37 21.68
CA MET A 255 8.24 0.01 21.50
C MET A 255 6.92 -0.21 22.26
N VAL A 256 6.80 0.31 23.48
CA VAL A 256 5.55 0.21 24.26
C VAL A 256 4.43 0.98 23.57
N ILE A 257 4.66 2.22 23.09
CA ILE A 257 3.65 2.98 22.34
C ILE A 257 3.09 2.16 21.16
N GLN A 258 3.96 1.52 20.36
CA GLN A 258 3.53 0.66 19.26
C GLN A 258 2.73 -0.54 19.75
N ALA A 259 3.15 -1.20 20.84
CA ALA A 259 2.42 -2.32 21.42
C ALA A 259 1.03 -1.93 21.96
N LEU A 260 0.90 -0.74 22.55
CA LEU A 260 -0.39 -0.19 22.98
C LEU A 260 -1.33 -0.01 21.79
N ILE A 261 -0.85 0.63 20.72
CA ILE A 261 -1.64 0.84 19.50
C ILE A 261 -2.05 -0.51 18.89
N ALA A 262 -1.14 -1.47 18.80
CA ALA A 262 -1.46 -2.82 18.35
C ALA A 262 -2.53 -3.48 19.24
N ALA A 263 -2.45 -3.32 20.56
CA ALA A 263 -3.44 -3.83 21.51
C ALA A 263 -4.79 -3.09 21.46
N GLY A 264 -4.96 -2.08 20.60
CA GLY A 264 -6.16 -1.25 20.50
C GLY A 264 -6.28 -0.20 21.61
N GLU A 265 -5.21 0.03 22.36
CA GLU A 265 -5.10 1.10 23.35
C GLU A 265 -4.72 2.42 22.67
N ASN A 266 -5.18 3.54 23.23
CA ASN A 266 -4.78 4.87 22.79
C ASN A 266 -3.70 5.43 23.72
N PRO A 267 -2.44 5.58 23.28
CA PRO A 267 -1.35 6.09 24.12
C PRO A 267 -1.50 7.57 24.50
N LEU A 268 -2.46 8.31 23.91
CA LEU A 268 -2.81 9.68 24.27
C LEU A 268 -3.98 9.75 25.27
N ALA A 269 -4.59 8.62 25.62
CA ALA A 269 -5.77 8.61 26.47
C ALA A 269 -5.45 8.80 27.96
N PRO A 270 -6.39 9.35 28.76
CA PRO A 270 -6.20 9.53 30.21
C PRO A 270 -5.88 8.25 30.99
N SER A 271 -6.18 7.06 30.45
CA SER A 271 -5.80 5.78 31.07
C SER A 271 -4.29 5.55 31.08
N TRP A 272 -3.55 6.19 30.19
CA TRP A 272 -2.09 6.13 30.07
C TRP A 272 -1.39 7.36 30.64
N GLU A 273 -2.13 8.32 31.16
CA GLU A 273 -1.59 9.55 31.71
C GLU A 273 -1.10 9.32 33.16
N VAL A 274 0.16 9.71 33.42
CA VAL A 274 0.73 9.77 34.76
C VAL A 274 1.20 11.18 35.04
N ASN A 275 0.69 11.80 36.10
CA ASN A 275 1.01 13.19 36.50
C ASN A 275 0.86 14.23 35.37
N GLY A 276 -0.09 14.07 34.46
CA GLY A 276 -0.28 15.01 33.34
C GLY A 276 0.50 14.66 32.07
N ASN A 277 1.29 13.58 32.06
CA ASN A 277 2.12 13.20 30.91
C ASN A 277 1.67 11.85 30.33
N THR A 278 1.57 11.80 29.01
CA THR A 278 1.34 10.58 28.24
C THR A 278 2.66 9.88 27.88
N PRO A 279 2.63 8.60 27.46
CA PRO A 279 3.76 7.93 26.82
C PRO A 279 4.39 8.73 25.68
N VAL A 280 3.56 9.43 24.89
CA VAL A 280 4.03 10.23 23.76
C VAL A 280 4.77 11.49 24.24
N ASP A 281 4.26 12.15 25.29
CA ASP A 281 4.95 13.30 25.91
C ASP A 281 6.32 12.88 26.46
N ALA A 282 6.39 11.72 27.12
CA ALA A 282 7.64 11.17 27.65
C ALA A 282 8.67 10.89 26.55
N LEU A 283 8.22 10.33 25.41
CA LEU A 283 9.10 10.10 24.25
C LEU A 283 9.59 11.43 23.67
N LEU A 284 8.68 12.39 23.43
CA LEU A 284 9.02 13.70 22.88
C LEU A 284 9.94 14.52 23.79
N ALA A 285 9.88 14.33 25.11
CA ALA A 285 10.80 14.96 26.06
C ALA A 285 12.26 14.52 25.87
N LEU A 286 12.51 13.40 25.20
CA LEU A 286 13.85 12.91 24.86
C LEU A 286 14.36 13.43 23.51
N GLN A 287 13.51 14.11 22.72
CA GLN A 287 13.91 14.73 21.47
C GLN A 287 14.76 15.98 21.70
N GLN A 288 15.82 16.11 20.92
CA GLN A 288 16.75 17.23 20.93
C GLN A 288 16.41 18.25 19.85
N ARG A 289 16.99 19.45 19.98
CA ARG A 289 16.75 20.56 19.04
C ARG A 289 17.25 20.31 17.61
N ASP A 290 18.16 19.36 17.43
CA ASP A 290 18.63 18.96 16.10
C ASP A 290 17.79 17.84 15.50
N GLY A 291 16.73 17.41 16.19
CA GLY A 291 15.80 16.36 15.77
C GLY A 291 16.13 14.97 16.31
N SER A 292 17.34 14.74 16.82
CA SER A 292 17.74 13.43 17.35
C SER A 292 17.03 13.10 18.66
N PHE A 293 16.94 11.83 19.00
CA PHE A 293 16.48 11.37 20.31
C PHE A 293 17.66 10.90 21.15
N TYR A 294 17.72 11.34 22.40
CA TYR A 294 18.61 10.73 23.37
C TYR A 294 18.07 9.38 23.82
N TYR A 295 18.97 8.45 24.14
CA TYR A 295 18.58 7.19 24.76
C TYR A 295 17.85 7.44 26.08
N LYS A 296 18.44 8.25 26.97
CA LYS A 296 17.85 8.74 28.23
C LYS A 296 18.16 10.22 28.44
N ALA A 297 17.43 10.88 29.33
CA ALA A 297 17.62 12.31 29.60
C ALA A 297 19.04 12.66 30.08
N ASP A 298 19.69 11.78 30.84
CA ASP A 298 21.04 11.96 31.39
C ASP A 298 22.12 11.14 30.67
N ASP A 299 21.73 10.29 29.72
CA ASP A 299 22.63 9.46 28.92
C ASP A 299 22.18 9.49 27.45
N PRO A 300 22.88 10.24 26.57
CA PRO A 300 22.49 10.31 25.17
C PRO A 300 22.54 8.95 24.45
N GLY A 301 23.30 7.98 24.96
CA GLY A 301 23.44 6.64 24.38
C GLY A 301 23.66 6.65 22.86
N SER A 302 23.11 5.65 22.17
CA SER A 302 23.04 5.66 20.69
C SER A 302 21.86 6.50 20.23
N GLN A 303 22.12 7.75 19.88
CA GLN A 303 21.11 8.66 19.32
C GLN A 303 20.51 8.12 18.01
N LEU A 304 21.31 7.37 17.25
CA LEU A 304 20.87 6.78 15.99
C LEU A 304 19.73 5.77 16.19
N LEU A 305 19.92 4.77 17.07
CA LEU A 305 18.87 3.77 17.30
C LEU A 305 17.66 4.36 18.03
N ALA A 306 17.87 5.27 18.99
CA ALA A 306 16.77 5.98 19.66
C ALA A 306 15.91 6.75 18.65
N THR A 307 16.53 7.49 17.73
CA THR A 307 15.81 8.25 16.69
C THR A 307 15.09 7.32 15.72
N ILE A 308 15.76 6.27 15.22
CA ILE A 308 15.16 5.28 14.30
C ILE A 308 13.91 4.65 14.91
N GLN A 309 13.98 4.20 16.17
CA GLN A 309 12.89 3.47 16.81
C GLN A 309 11.75 4.38 17.29
N ALA A 310 12.00 5.69 17.49
CA ALA A 310 10.97 6.66 17.79
C ALA A 310 10.03 6.90 16.59
N LEU A 311 10.53 6.83 15.36
CA LEU A 311 9.77 7.18 14.14
C LEU A 311 8.44 6.41 14.01
N PRO A 312 8.39 5.05 14.07
CA PRO A 312 7.13 4.33 13.96
C PRO A 312 6.14 4.62 15.10
N ALA A 313 6.67 4.88 16.30
CA ALA A 313 5.84 5.22 17.46
C ALA A 313 5.16 6.59 17.27
N LEU A 314 5.89 7.59 16.80
CA LEU A 314 5.38 8.97 16.62
C LEU A 314 4.29 9.09 15.56
N VAL A 315 4.23 8.16 14.60
CA VAL A 315 3.17 8.09 13.57
C VAL A 315 2.15 6.99 13.84
N GLY A 316 2.29 6.31 14.98
CA GLY A 316 1.37 5.28 15.45
C GLY A 316 1.26 4.06 14.54
N ARG A 317 2.37 3.60 13.95
CA ARG A 317 2.40 2.45 13.02
C ARG A 317 3.16 1.27 13.61
N PRO A 318 2.47 0.33 14.30
CA PRO A 318 3.10 -0.87 14.83
C PRO A 318 3.50 -1.85 13.73
N PHE A 319 4.40 -2.76 14.07
CA PHE A 319 4.82 -3.84 13.19
C PHE A 319 3.81 -5.00 13.14
N PRO A 320 3.74 -5.74 12.02
CA PRO A 320 4.56 -5.57 10.82
C PRO A 320 3.99 -4.51 9.86
N LEU A 321 4.87 -3.82 9.14
CA LEU A 321 4.46 -2.97 8.02
C LEU A 321 4.22 -3.84 6.78
N ARG A 322 3.14 -3.55 6.04
CA ARG A 322 2.81 -4.23 4.78
C ARG A 322 3.46 -3.52 3.58
N GLY A 323 3.88 -4.30 2.59
CA GLY A 323 4.49 -3.82 1.35
C GLY A 323 3.68 -4.17 0.12
N ARG A 324 3.68 -3.27 -0.88
CA ARG A 324 3.02 -3.44 -2.17
C ARG A 324 3.55 -4.64 -2.95
N TYR A 325 4.87 -4.87 -2.93
CA TYR A 325 5.47 -5.98 -3.68
C TYR A 325 4.87 -7.33 -3.25
N VAL A 326 4.90 -7.63 -1.95
CA VAL A 326 4.34 -8.87 -1.41
C VAL A 326 2.83 -8.93 -1.62
N ALA A 327 2.12 -7.83 -1.36
CA ALA A 327 0.68 -7.74 -1.55
C ALA A 327 0.28 -8.13 -2.99
N VAL A 328 0.96 -7.55 -3.98
CA VAL A 328 0.72 -7.81 -5.40
C VAL A 328 1.13 -9.23 -5.77
N HIS A 329 2.29 -9.69 -5.32
CA HIS A 329 2.79 -11.03 -5.59
C HIS A 329 1.81 -12.11 -5.11
N LYS A 330 1.37 -12.03 -3.85
CA LYS A 330 0.43 -12.99 -3.25
C LYS A 330 -0.97 -12.90 -3.85
N ALA A 331 -1.44 -11.70 -4.18
CA ALA A 331 -2.72 -11.52 -4.85
C ALA A 331 -2.74 -12.14 -6.26
N LEU A 332 -1.65 -12.01 -7.02
CA LEU A 332 -1.53 -12.65 -8.33
C LEU A 332 -1.43 -14.17 -8.22
N GLU A 333 -0.63 -14.69 -7.27
CA GLU A 333 -0.55 -16.13 -6.99
C GLU A 333 -1.95 -16.70 -6.68
N TRP A 334 -2.69 -16.02 -5.80
CA TRP A 334 -4.04 -16.40 -5.43
C TRP A 334 -5.00 -16.34 -6.63
N LEU A 335 -4.98 -15.25 -7.41
CA LEU A 335 -5.82 -15.09 -8.60
C LEU A 335 -5.53 -16.18 -9.61
N GLN A 336 -4.26 -16.44 -9.93
CA GLN A 336 -3.89 -17.49 -10.89
C GLN A 336 -4.42 -18.87 -10.47
N ALA A 337 -4.41 -19.17 -9.17
CA ALA A 337 -4.98 -20.41 -8.64
C ALA A 337 -6.52 -20.53 -8.85
N GLN A 338 -7.23 -19.41 -9.03
CA GLN A 338 -8.68 -19.39 -9.27
C GLN A 338 -9.08 -19.63 -10.73
N GLN A 339 -8.12 -19.72 -11.66
CA GLN A 339 -8.40 -19.87 -13.08
C GLN A 339 -9.23 -21.14 -13.33
N GLN A 340 -10.22 -21.10 -14.23
CA GLN A 340 -11.06 -22.24 -14.59
C GLN A 340 -10.49 -23.00 -15.80
N ASP A 341 -10.99 -24.21 -16.06
CA ASP A 341 -10.49 -25.08 -17.15
C ASP A 341 -10.72 -24.49 -18.55
N ASP A 342 -11.63 -23.52 -18.67
CA ASP A 342 -11.88 -22.77 -19.90
C ASP A 342 -10.92 -21.57 -20.10
N GLY A 343 -10.00 -21.35 -19.15
CA GLY A 343 -9.06 -20.24 -19.12
C GLY A 343 -9.58 -18.99 -18.39
N GLY A 344 -10.88 -18.90 -18.09
CA GLY A 344 -11.52 -17.72 -17.54
C GLY A 344 -11.68 -17.71 -16.01
N PHE A 345 -12.37 -16.68 -15.52
CA PHE A 345 -12.68 -16.43 -14.11
C PHE A 345 -14.20 -16.27 -13.90
N GLY A 346 -14.99 -17.13 -14.53
CA GLY A 346 -16.45 -17.22 -14.38
C GLY A 346 -17.27 -16.37 -15.37
N SER A 347 -16.85 -15.16 -15.70
CA SER A 347 -17.50 -14.34 -16.74
C SER A 347 -16.47 -13.51 -17.51
N ALA A 348 -16.78 -13.11 -18.75
CA ALA A 348 -15.91 -12.23 -19.52
C ALA A 348 -15.62 -10.89 -18.82
N GLY A 349 -16.59 -10.34 -18.08
CA GLY A 349 -16.38 -9.10 -17.32
C GLY A 349 -15.38 -9.28 -16.17
N THR A 350 -15.48 -10.38 -15.42
CA THR A 350 -14.55 -10.73 -14.33
C THR A 350 -13.18 -11.11 -14.88
N THR A 351 -13.13 -11.91 -15.95
CA THR A 351 -11.87 -12.25 -16.64
C THR A 351 -11.16 -10.99 -17.14
N ALA A 352 -11.89 -9.99 -17.64
CA ALA A 352 -11.32 -8.71 -18.03
C ALA A 352 -10.72 -7.94 -16.84
N ASP A 353 -11.36 -7.93 -15.66
CA ASP A 353 -10.75 -7.34 -14.46
C ASP A 353 -9.46 -8.06 -14.07
N VAL A 354 -9.44 -9.39 -14.11
CA VAL A 354 -8.24 -10.17 -13.77
C VAL A 354 -7.10 -9.92 -14.77
N VAL A 355 -7.41 -9.77 -16.06
CA VAL A 355 -6.43 -9.37 -17.09
C VAL A 355 -5.88 -7.97 -16.79
N LEU A 356 -6.73 -7.00 -16.46
CA LEU A 356 -6.29 -5.65 -16.08
C LEU A 356 -5.42 -5.66 -14.82
N ALA A 357 -5.77 -6.49 -13.84
CA ALA A 357 -5.01 -6.68 -12.62
C ALA A 357 -3.61 -7.23 -12.89
N ALA A 358 -3.50 -8.31 -13.67
CA ALA A 358 -2.23 -8.93 -14.07
C ALA A 358 -1.35 -7.94 -14.84
N VAL A 359 -1.91 -7.23 -15.82
CA VAL A 359 -1.16 -6.26 -16.63
C VAL A 359 -0.70 -5.06 -15.78
N SER A 360 -1.53 -4.56 -14.86
CA SER A 360 -1.15 -3.46 -13.95
C SER A 360 0.06 -3.83 -13.09
N ALA A 361 0.18 -5.11 -12.75
CA ALA A 361 1.30 -5.68 -12.02
C ALA A 361 2.43 -6.20 -12.94
N TRP A 362 2.46 -5.77 -14.20
CA TRP A 362 3.48 -6.13 -15.19
C TRP A 362 3.62 -7.62 -15.47
N THR A 363 2.55 -8.39 -15.19
CA THR A 363 2.47 -9.82 -15.47
C THR A 363 1.73 -10.03 -16.79
N ASP A 364 2.21 -10.97 -17.60
CA ASP A 364 1.55 -11.30 -18.86
C ASP A 364 0.49 -12.40 -18.66
N PRO A 365 -0.82 -12.07 -18.69
CA PRO A 365 -1.88 -13.06 -18.48
C PRO A 365 -1.94 -14.13 -19.58
N SER A 366 -1.33 -13.91 -20.75
CA SER A 366 -1.27 -14.94 -21.82
C SER A 366 -0.52 -16.21 -21.37
N LEU A 367 0.35 -16.09 -20.37
CA LEU A 367 1.15 -17.17 -19.83
C LEU A 367 0.43 -17.97 -18.73
N TRP A 368 -0.74 -17.52 -18.29
CA TRP A 368 -1.52 -18.20 -17.27
C TRP A 368 -2.33 -19.32 -17.94
N LEU A 369 -1.72 -20.49 -18.07
CA LEU A 369 -2.33 -21.61 -18.78
C LEU A 369 -2.96 -22.60 -17.82
N LYS A 370 -4.26 -22.85 -18.00
CA LYS A 370 -4.97 -24.00 -17.43
C LYS A 370 -5.58 -24.82 -18.54
N ASN A 371 -5.20 -26.10 -18.61
CA ASN A 371 -5.54 -27.01 -19.72
C ASN A 371 -5.23 -26.42 -21.12
N GLY A 372 -4.16 -25.64 -21.22
CA GLY A 372 -3.72 -25.00 -22.47
C GLY A 372 -4.53 -23.77 -22.89
N LYS A 373 -5.42 -23.26 -22.02
CA LYS A 373 -6.18 -22.03 -22.25
C LYS A 373 -5.76 -20.92 -21.29
N SER A 374 -5.61 -19.72 -21.82
CA SER A 374 -5.32 -18.49 -21.09
C SER A 374 -6.59 -17.66 -20.85
N PRO A 375 -6.53 -16.65 -19.96
CA PRO A 375 -7.59 -15.66 -19.80
C PRO A 375 -7.84 -14.86 -21.10
N ILE A 376 -6.80 -14.69 -21.93
CA ILE A 376 -6.93 -14.02 -23.23
C ILE A 376 -7.71 -14.88 -24.21
N ASP A 377 -7.42 -16.19 -24.30
CA ASP A 377 -8.17 -17.13 -25.14
C ASP A 377 -9.65 -17.16 -24.74
N TYR A 378 -9.94 -17.16 -23.43
CA TYR A 378 -11.32 -17.07 -22.94
C TYR A 378 -12.01 -15.77 -23.39
N LEU A 379 -11.34 -14.62 -23.27
CA LEU A 379 -11.90 -13.34 -23.71
C LEU A 379 -12.11 -13.28 -25.22
N GLU A 380 -11.21 -13.86 -26.03
CA GLU A 380 -11.38 -13.98 -27.48
C GLU A 380 -12.61 -14.82 -27.82
N ASP A 381 -12.75 -16.00 -27.19
CA ASP A 381 -13.90 -16.90 -27.37
C ASP A 381 -15.23 -16.22 -26.98
N GLN A 382 -15.21 -15.34 -25.97
CA GLN A 382 -16.40 -14.66 -25.46
C GLN A 382 -16.66 -13.28 -26.09
N ALA A 383 -15.76 -12.75 -26.92
CA ALA A 383 -15.81 -11.36 -27.36
C ALA A 383 -17.15 -10.96 -27.99
N ILE A 384 -17.68 -11.79 -28.89
CA ILE A 384 -18.97 -11.54 -29.55
C ILE A 384 -20.11 -11.56 -28.52
N ALA A 385 -20.21 -12.62 -27.71
CA ALA A 385 -21.30 -12.79 -26.75
C ALA A 385 -21.30 -11.69 -25.69
N TYR A 386 -20.12 -11.30 -25.19
CA TYR A 386 -19.96 -10.30 -24.14
C TYR A 386 -20.30 -8.88 -24.61
N THR A 387 -20.08 -8.58 -25.89
CA THR A 387 -20.31 -7.25 -26.48
C THR A 387 -21.65 -7.12 -27.21
N THR A 388 -22.50 -8.15 -27.15
CA THR A 388 -23.83 -8.12 -27.77
C THR A 388 -24.86 -7.60 -26.78
N PRO A 389 -25.68 -6.59 -27.14
CA PRO A 389 -26.78 -6.12 -26.30
C PRO A 389 -27.76 -7.25 -25.97
N TYR A 390 -28.30 -7.25 -24.76
CA TYR A 390 -29.27 -8.25 -24.32
C TYR A 390 -30.31 -7.64 -23.39
N THR A 391 -31.47 -8.29 -23.31
CA THR A 391 -32.52 -7.95 -22.35
C THR A 391 -32.58 -8.98 -21.23
N TYR A 392 -32.77 -8.54 -20.00
CA TYR A 392 -33.00 -9.41 -18.86
C TYR A 392 -34.16 -8.91 -18.00
N THR A 393 -34.79 -9.81 -17.26
CA THR A 393 -35.91 -9.47 -16.38
C THR A 393 -35.45 -9.53 -14.93
N TRP A 394 -35.69 -8.46 -14.18
CA TRP A 394 -35.51 -8.46 -12.72
C TRP A 394 -36.78 -7.96 -12.04
N GLY A 395 -37.36 -8.82 -11.21
CA GLY A 395 -38.72 -8.63 -10.71
C GLY A 395 -39.73 -8.62 -11.87
N SER A 396 -40.55 -7.58 -11.95
CA SER A 396 -41.54 -7.37 -13.02
C SER A 396 -41.02 -6.52 -14.19
N ASN A 397 -39.77 -6.03 -14.13
CA ASN A 397 -39.25 -5.06 -15.07
C ASN A 397 -38.28 -5.74 -16.07
N VAL A 398 -38.39 -5.37 -17.34
CA VAL A 398 -37.43 -5.75 -18.39
C VAL A 398 -36.40 -4.65 -18.52
N TYR A 399 -35.13 -5.02 -18.33
CA TYR A 399 -33.98 -4.15 -18.47
C TYR A 399 -33.25 -4.49 -19.76
N THR A 400 -32.64 -3.46 -20.36
CA THR A 400 -31.87 -3.59 -21.59
C THR A 400 -30.43 -3.22 -21.29
N ALA A 401 -29.52 -4.18 -21.45
CA ALA A 401 -28.08 -3.95 -21.40
C ALA A 401 -27.58 -3.62 -22.82
N THR A 402 -26.99 -2.44 -22.98
CA THR A 402 -26.51 -1.91 -24.28
C THR A 402 -25.17 -2.49 -24.72
N ALA A 403 -24.50 -3.24 -23.84
CA ALA A 403 -23.15 -3.75 -24.05
C ALA A 403 -22.07 -2.67 -24.28
N VAL A 404 -22.36 -1.39 -24.02
CA VAL A 404 -21.42 -0.27 -24.20
C VAL A 404 -20.26 -0.38 -23.21
N ALA A 405 -20.54 -0.47 -21.90
CA ALA A 405 -19.49 -0.67 -20.90
C ALA A 405 -18.70 -1.96 -21.13
N GLN A 406 -19.37 -3.05 -21.52
CA GLN A 406 -18.75 -4.34 -21.79
C GLN A 406 -17.74 -4.23 -22.95
N THR A 407 -18.12 -3.56 -24.03
CA THR A 407 -17.24 -3.37 -25.19
C THR A 407 -16.07 -2.47 -24.84
N GLY A 408 -16.31 -1.37 -24.14
CA GLY A 408 -15.26 -0.45 -23.69
C GLY A 408 -14.25 -1.14 -22.77
N LYS A 409 -14.74 -1.89 -21.78
CA LYS A 409 -13.91 -2.66 -20.86
C LYS A 409 -13.12 -3.76 -21.57
N LEU A 410 -13.74 -4.48 -22.51
CA LEU A 410 -13.05 -5.49 -23.31
C LEU A 410 -11.92 -4.86 -24.14
N ALA A 411 -12.16 -3.70 -24.74
CA ALA A 411 -11.15 -2.96 -25.48
C ALA A 411 -9.97 -2.54 -24.58
N VAL A 412 -10.25 -1.97 -23.40
CA VAL A 412 -9.19 -1.60 -22.44
C VAL A 412 -8.38 -2.83 -22.03
N ALA A 413 -9.02 -3.95 -21.69
CA ALA A 413 -8.35 -5.17 -21.28
C ALA A 413 -7.52 -5.81 -22.41
N ALA A 414 -8.07 -5.93 -23.61
CA ALA A 414 -7.40 -6.52 -24.75
C ALA A 414 -6.20 -5.68 -25.22
N VAL A 415 -6.35 -4.34 -25.27
CA VAL A 415 -5.24 -3.43 -25.58
C VAL A 415 -4.17 -3.51 -24.50
N ALA A 416 -4.56 -3.46 -23.23
CA ALA A 416 -3.63 -3.57 -22.11
C ALA A 416 -2.85 -4.90 -22.14
N ALA A 417 -3.49 -5.99 -22.53
CA ALA A 417 -2.83 -7.29 -22.71
C ALA A 417 -1.96 -7.39 -23.98
N GLY A 418 -1.99 -6.39 -24.86
CA GLY A 418 -1.31 -6.44 -26.16
C GLY A 418 -1.91 -7.48 -27.12
N ALA A 419 -3.19 -7.82 -26.95
CA ALA A 419 -3.88 -8.87 -27.71
C ALA A 419 -4.66 -8.32 -28.92
N VAL A 420 -4.79 -7.00 -29.05
CA VAL A 420 -5.49 -6.35 -30.19
C VAL A 420 -4.53 -6.12 -31.34
N ASP A 421 -4.96 -6.41 -32.58
CA ASP A 421 -4.30 -5.85 -33.77
C ASP A 421 -4.60 -4.34 -33.85
N ILE A 422 -3.69 -3.52 -33.36
CA ILE A 422 -3.84 -2.05 -33.26
C ILE A 422 -3.98 -1.35 -34.63
N ARG A 423 -3.80 -2.06 -35.75
CA ARG A 423 -4.04 -1.49 -37.08
C ARG A 423 -5.49 -1.64 -37.53
N THR A 424 -6.22 -2.58 -36.93
CA THR A 424 -7.55 -2.98 -37.36
C THR A 424 -8.56 -3.01 -36.22
N ASP A 425 -8.13 -2.81 -34.98
CA ASP A 425 -8.92 -2.92 -33.74
C ASP A 425 -9.59 -4.29 -33.56
N VAL A 426 -9.04 -5.34 -34.17
CA VAL A 426 -9.65 -6.67 -34.16
C VAL A 426 -9.24 -7.45 -32.92
N PHE A 427 -10.24 -8.01 -32.24
CA PHE A 427 -10.10 -8.95 -31.14
C PHE A 427 -11.29 -9.92 -31.12
N GLY A 428 -11.05 -11.22 -30.93
CA GLY A 428 -12.13 -12.23 -30.88
C GLY A 428 -13.07 -12.22 -32.09
N GLY A 429 -12.55 -11.87 -33.28
CA GLY A 429 -13.30 -11.82 -34.54
C GLY A 429 -14.19 -10.58 -34.75
N ILE A 430 -14.08 -9.56 -33.90
CA ILE A 430 -14.82 -8.29 -34.04
C ILE A 430 -13.87 -7.08 -34.07
N THR A 431 -14.25 -6.04 -34.81
CA THR A 431 -13.63 -4.71 -34.74
C THR A 431 -14.20 -3.96 -33.55
N LEU A 432 -13.40 -3.74 -32.51
CA LEU A 432 -13.86 -3.19 -31.22
C LEU A 432 -14.37 -1.75 -31.33
N SER A 433 -13.70 -0.89 -32.10
CA SER A 433 -14.12 0.50 -32.34
C SER A 433 -15.48 0.56 -33.04
N GLN A 434 -15.67 -0.23 -34.09
CA GLN A 434 -16.96 -0.36 -34.76
C GLN A 434 -18.04 -0.89 -33.82
N ARG A 435 -17.73 -1.90 -32.99
CA ARG A 435 -18.70 -2.45 -32.02
C ARG A 435 -19.12 -1.40 -30.98
N LEU A 436 -18.20 -0.54 -30.54
CA LEU A 436 -18.51 0.59 -29.66
C LEU A 436 -19.49 1.56 -30.33
N ASP A 437 -19.21 1.97 -31.57
CA ASP A 437 -20.07 2.86 -32.34
C ASP A 437 -21.49 2.27 -32.51
N GLU A 438 -21.58 0.97 -32.86
CA GLU A 438 -22.86 0.27 -33.01
C GLU A 438 -23.66 0.22 -31.71
N ASN A 439 -23.00 -0.11 -30.59
CA ASN A 439 -23.65 -0.19 -29.29
C ASN A 439 -24.09 1.19 -28.78
N LEU A 440 -23.30 2.25 -29.01
CA LEU A 440 -23.70 3.63 -28.70
C LEU A 440 -24.87 4.10 -29.58
N ALA A 441 -24.87 3.79 -30.87
CA ALA A 441 -25.95 4.16 -31.78
C ALA A 441 -27.28 3.45 -31.45
N TRP A 442 -27.20 2.24 -30.89
CA TRP A 442 -28.36 1.48 -30.43
C TRP A 442 -28.88 1.92 -29.06
N SER A 443 -28.06 2.59 -28.26
CA SER A 443 -28.35 2.90 -26.87
C SER A 443 -29.51 3.89 -26.70
N PRO A 444 -30.29 3.78 -25.62
CA PRO A 444 -31.27 4.81 -25.26
C PRO A 444 -30.57 6.14 -24.97
N ALA A 445 -31.32 7.24 -25.03
CA ALA A 445 -30.79 8.58 -24.76
C ALA A 445 -30.16 8.70 -23.36
N ASP A 446 -30.70 7.98 -22.37
CA ASP A 446 -30.23 7.99 -20.99
C ASP A 446 -29.30 6.78 -20.73
N LEU A 447 -28.07 6.85 -21.27
CA LEU A 447 -26.99 5.95 -20.87
C LEU A 447 -26.72 6.08 -19.36
N ASN A 448 -26.16 5.04 -18.74
CA ASN A 448 -25.64 5.16 -17.37
C ASN A 448 -24.18 5.67 -17.39
N ASN A 449 -23.66 6.11 -16.24
CA ASN A 449 -22.33 6.75 -16.21
C ASN A 449 -21.17 5.76 -16.35
N LEU A 450 -21.36 4.47 -16.03
CA LEU A 450 -20.36 3.44 -16.32
C LEU A 450 -20.24 3.19 -17.83
N ASP A 451 -21.36 3.14 -18.57
CA ASP A 451 -21.35 3.03 -20.02
C ASP A 451 -20.57 4.18 -20.67
N ARG A 452 -20.83 5.43 -20.22
CA ARG A 452 -20.10 6.60 -20.70
C ARG A 452 -18.60 6.48 -20.44
N ALA A 453 -18.21 6.21 -19.20
CA ALA A 453 -16.82 6.21 -18.80
C ALA A 453 -16.03 5.06 -19.47
N TRP A 454 -16.58 3.84 -19.50
CA TRP A 454 -15.94 2.71 -20.19
C TRP A 454 -15.86 2.90 -21.70
N ALA A 455 -16.87 3.49 -22.34
CA ALA A 455 -16.79 3.81 -23.77
C ALA A 455 -15.66 4.80 -24.06
N ILE A 456 -15.56 5.89 -23.28
CA ILE A 456 -14.47 6.87 -23.40
C ILE A 456 -13.12 6.18 -23.23
N LEU A 457 -12.95 5.39 -22.16
CA LEU A 457 -11.71 4.64 -21.90
C LEU A 457 -11.39 3.66 -23.04
N GLY A 458 -12.40 3.00 -23.60
CA GLY A 458 -12.28 2.10 -24.75
C GLY A 458 -11.76 2.79 -25.99
N TYR A 459 -12.34 3.93 -26.38
CA TYR A 459 -11.83 4.75 -27.49
C TYR A 459 -10.38 5.20 -27.23
N VAL A 460 -10.08 5.71 -26.03
CA VAL A 460 -8.72 6.14 -25.69
C VAL A 460 -7.73 4.98 -25.75
N ALA A 461 -8.11 3.78 -25.29
CA ALA A 461 -7.27 2.59 -25.35
C ALA A 461 -6.96 2.19 -26.80
N LEU A 462 -7.97 2.20 -27.68
CA LEU A 462 -7.82 1.90 -29.10
C LEU A 462 -7.04 2.99 -29.87
N GLY A 463 -6.80 4.15 -29.25
CA GLY A 463 -6.19 5.30 -29.94
C GLY A 463 -7.16 6.04 -30.86
N GLU A 464 -8.46 5.80 -30.68
CA GLU A 464 -9.54 6.40 -31.46
C GLU A 464 -9.96 7.76 -30.92
N THR A 465 -10.63 8.55 -31.77
CA THR A 465 -11.14 9.86 -31.34
C THR A 465 -12.38 9.69 -30.47
N VAL A 466 -12.30 10.11 -29.21
CA VAL A 466 -13.45 10.13 -28.30
C VAL A 466 -14.55 11.04 -28.87
N PRO A 467 -15.81 10.56 -29.01
CA PRO A 467 -16.90 11.40 -29.48
C PRO A 467 -17.12 12.61 -28.55
N GLY A 468 -17.04 13.83 -29.09
CA GLY A 468 -17.12 15.05 -28.28
C GLY A 468 -18.45 15.21 -27.51
N TRP A 469 -19.55 14.66 -28.06
CA TRP A 469 -20.84 14.64 -27.36
C TRP A 469 -20.80 13.74 -26.12
N LEU A 470 -20.10 12.60 -26.19
CA LEU A 470 -20.03 11.62 -25.11
C LEU A 470 -19.23 12.17 -23.92
N LEU A 471 -18.13 12.86 -24.21
CA LEU A 471 -17.32 13.55 -23.20
C LEU A 471 -18.11 14.68 -22.52
N ASN A 472 -18.83 15.49 -23.30
CA ASN A 472 -19.65 16.57 -22.77
C ASN A 472 -20.85 16.05 -21.98
N ASP A 473 -21.45 14.94 -22.42
CA ASP A 473 -22.55 14.30 -21.72
C ASP A 473 -22.08 13.76 -20.36
N LEU A 474 -20.96 13.04 -20.28
CA LEU A 474 -20.40 12.59 -19.00
C LEU A 474 -20.20 13.77 -18.03
N LYS A 475 -19.64 14.89 -18.50
CA LYS A 475 -19.47 16.09 -17.66
C LYS A 475 -20.81 16.69 -17.20
N ALA A 476 -21.84 16.66 -18.05
CA ALA A 476 -23.16 17.16 -17.71
C ALA A 476 -23.88 16.31 -16.66
N GLN A 477 -23.49 15.04 -16.48
CA GLN A 477 -24.05 14.14 -15.47
C GLN A 477 -23.41 14.30 -14.07
N GLN A 478 -22.42 15.20 -13.90
CA GLN A 478 -21.82 15.43 -12.58
C GLN A 478 -22.85 16.03 -11.61
N LEU A 479 -22.96 15.45 -10.42
CA LEU A 479 -23.86 15.92 -9.39
C LEU A 479 -23.29 17.14 -8.65
N SER A 480 -24.14 17.87 -7.95
CA SER A 480 -23.74 19.02 -7.12
C SER A 480 -22.77 18.68 -5.98
N SER A 481 -22.70 17.40 -5.59
CA SER A 481 -21.68 16.89 -4.66
C SER A 481 -20.28 16.86 -5.26
N GLY A 482 -20.13 17.01 -6.58
CA GLY A 482 -18.89 16.83 -7.33
C GLY A 482 -18.64 15.40 -7.79
N GLY A 483 -19.41 14.42 -7.32
CA GLY A 483 -19.32 13.03 -7.76
C GLY A 483 -20.28 12.68 -8.90
N TRP A 484 -20.17 11.44 -9.38
CA TRP A 484 -21.08 10.81 -10.33
C TRP A 484 -21.80 9.64 -9.67
N GLU A 485 -23.06 9.46 -10.05
CA GLU A 485 -23.87 8.31 -9.67
C GLU A 485 -23.86 7.24 -10.76
N TYR A 486 -24.01 5.97 -10.40
CA TYR A 486 -24.18 4.89 -11.39
C TYR A 486 -25.31 5.18 -12.39
N SER A 487 -26.51 5.49 -11.87
CA SER A 487 -27.72 5.82 -12.64
C SER A 487 -28.53 6.89 -11.93
N ALA A 488 -29.38 7.59 -12.68
CA ALA A 488 -30.15 8.73 -12.18
C ALA A 488 -30.92 8.41 -10.88
N GLY A 489 -30.69 9.22 -9.85
CA GLY A 489 -31.39 9.16 -8.57
C GLY A 489 -30.77 8.21 -7.52
N TRP A 490 -29.60 7.62 -7.79
CA TRP A 490 -28.86 6.80 -6.84
C TRP A 490 -27.95 7.62 -5.92
N GLY A 491 -27.58 8.83 -6.33
CA GLY A 491 -26.61 9.66 -5.63
C GLY A 491 -25.17 9.27 -5.96
N ALA A 492 -24.25 10.21 -5.72
CA ALA A 492 -22.85 10.02 -6.07
C ALA A 492 -22.23 8.82 -5.32
N ASP A 493 -21.38 8.07 -6.00
CA ASP A 493 -20.65 6.93 -5.45
C ASP A 493 -19.17 6.99 -5.86
N SER A 494 -18.29 6.37 -5.06
CA SER A 494 -16.85 6.41 -5.25
C SER A 494 -16.41 5.73 -6.54
N ASN A 495 -16.97 4.56 -6.85
CA ASN A 495 -16.60 3.75 -8.01
C ASN A 495 -16.89 4.46 -9.33
N THR A 496 -18.13 4.95 -9.49
CA THR A 496 -18.54 5.66 -10.70
C THR A 496 -17.79 6.98 -10.84
N THR A 497 -17.59 7.70 -9.73
CA THR A 497 -16.79 8.94 -9.73
C THR A 497 -15.34 8.67 -10.14
N ALA A 498 -14.70 7.63 -9.58
CA ALA A 498 -13.34 7.26 -9.91
C ALA A 498 -13.17 6.87 -11.37
N LEU A 499 -14.10 6.09 -11.93
CA LEU A 499 -14.06 5.73 -13.33
C LEU A 499 -14.31 6.95 -14.25
N ALA A 500 -15.22 7.84 -13.88
CA ALA A 500 -15.45 9.09 -14.60
C ALA A 500 -14.20 9.97 -14.62
N VAL A 501 -13.52 10.13 -13.47
CA VAL A 501 -12.24 10.87 -13.38
C VAL A 501 -11.19 10.26 -14.31
N GLN A 502 -10.99 8.94 -14.25
CA GLN A 502 -10.06 8.24 -15.13
C GLN A 502 -10.40 8.48 -16.62
N ALA A 503 -11.67 8.37 -16.99
CA ALA A 503 -12.13 8.60 -18.36
C ALA A 503 -11.90 10.05 -18.83
N LEU A 504 -12.23 11.04 -18.00
CA LEU A 504 -12.03 12.47 -18.30
C LEU A 504 -10.55 12.80 -18.48
N VAL A 505 -9.70 12.36 -17.54
CA VAL A 505 -8.26 12.59 -17.60
C VAL A 505 -7.64 11.89 -18.82
N ALA A 506 -8.02 10.63 -19.08
CA ALA A 506 -7.55 9.88 -20.24
C ALA A 506 -7.95 10.53 -21.58
N ALA A 507 -9.12 11.18 -21.62
CA ALA A 507 -9.60 11.96 -22.77
C ALA A 507 -8.96 13.36 -22.87
N GLY A 508 -8.09 13.74 -21.94
CA GLY A 508 -7.36 15.02 -21.95
C GLY A 508 -8.08 16.19 -21.28
N GLU A 509 -9.07 15.94 -20.43
CA GLU A 509 -9.68 17.00 -19.61
C GLU A 509 -8.62 17.58 -18.65
N PRO A 510 -8.48 18.92 -18.55
CA PRO A 510 -7.50 19.53 -17.65
C PRO A 510 -7.75 19.15 -16.18
N LEU A 511 -6.66 18.89 -15.44
CA LEU A 511 -6.72 18.62 -14.00
C LEU A 511 -7.27 19.80 -13.18
N THR A 512 -7.19 21.01 -13.74
CA THR A 512 -7.74 22.24 -13.14
C THR A 512 -9.19 22.51 -13.53
N SER A 513 -9.81 21.64 -14.33
CA SER A 513 -11.23 21.79 -14.69
C SER A 513 -12.12 21.67 -13.46
N THR A 514 -13.25 22.38 -13.46
CA THR A 514 -14.24 22.29 -12.37
C THR A 514 -14.70 20.86 -12.13
N ALA A 515 -14.83 20.06 -13.20
CA ALA A 515 -15.24 18.67 -13.11
C ALA A 515 -14.25 17.85 -12.27
N ILE A 516 -12.96 17.95 -12.59
CA ILE A 516 -11.90 17.24 -11.87
C ILE A 516 -11.78 17.72 -10.42
N VAL A 517 -11.68 19.04 -10.20
CA VAL A 517 -11.52 19.62 -8.86
C VAL A 517 -12.69 19.26 -7.94
N SER A 518 -13.91 19.24 -8.47
CA SER A 518 -15.10 18.87 -7.69
C SER A 518 -15.13 17.37 -7.36
N ALA A 519 -14.64 16.51 -8.27
CA ALA A 519 -14.52 15.07 -8.02
C ALA A 519 -13.48 14.78 -6.92
N THR A 520 -12.33 15.44 -6.97
CA THR A 520 -11.28 15.33 -5.94
C THR A 520 -11.82 15.79 -4.59
N SER A 521 -12.58 16.89 -4.56
CA SER A 521 -13.25 17.37 -3.35
C SER A 521 -14.26 16.35 -2.83
N TYR A 522 -15.05 15.72 -3.72
CA TYR A 522 -15.98 14.67 -3.35
C TYR A 522 -15.30 13.50 -2.65
N PHE A 523 -14.17 12.99 -3.18
CA PHE A 523 -13.42 11.91 -2.51
C PHE A 523 -13.03 12.28 -1.08
N ARG A 524 -12.56 13.51 -0.84
CA ARG A 524 -12.25 14.00 0.52
C ARG A 524 -13.44 13.94 1.47
N THR A 525 -14.65 14.20 0.97
CA THR A 525 -15.86 14.16 1.82
C THR A 525 -16.28 12.75 2.22
N ILE A 526 -15.88 11.74 1.45
CA ILE A 526 -16.29 10.34 1.68
C ILE A 526 -15.18 9.47 2.27
N GLN A 527 -13.94 9.97 2.36
CA GLN A 527 -12.84 9.27 3.01
C GLN A 527 -13.19 8.93 4.47
N ASN A 528 -12.79 7.73 4.91
CA ASN A 528 -12.96 7.28 6.27
C ASN A 528 -11.71 7.54 7.11
N ASP A 529 -11.86 7.48 8.43
CA ASP A 529 -10.78 7.77 9.39
C ASP A 529 -9.65 6.73 9.32
N ASP A 530 -9.95 5.52 8.81
CA ASP A 530 -8.98 4.47 8.49
C ASP A 530 -8.20 4.73 7.18
N GLY A 531 -8.43 5.88 6.53
CA GLY A 531 -7.81 6.30 5.28
C GLY A 531 -8.51 5.77 4.02
N GLY A 532 -9.37 4.77 4.14
CA GLY A 532 -10.00 4.10 3.02
C GLY A 532 -11.27 4.78 2.50
N PHE A 533 -11.89 4.16 1.50
CA PHE A 533 -13.09 4.69 0.85
C PHE A 533 -14.23 3.66 0.86
N PRO A 534 -15.46 4.06 1.22
CA PRO A 534 -16.64 3.25 1.03
C PRO A 534 -17.19 3.41 -0.40
N TYR A 535 -18.17 2.58 -0.75
CA TYR A 535 -18.95 2.78 -1.98
C TYR A 535 -19.64 4.15 -2.03
N ALA A 536 -20.29 4.59 -0.95
CA ALA A 536 -20.92 5.91 -0.86
C ALA A 536 -21.08 6.35 0.61
N LYS A 537 -21.17 7.67 0.86
CA LYS A 537 -21.37 8.24 2.20
C LYS A 537 -22.26 9.50 2.09
N PRO A 538 -23.46 9.54 2.71
CA PRO A 538 -24.12 8.46 3.46
C PRO A 538 -24.60 7.32 2.53
N SER A 539 -24.76 6.12 3.07
CA SER A 539 -25.22 4.93 2.32
C SER A 539 -26.12 4.06 3.18
N LEU A 540 -27.15 3.47 2.57
CA LEU A 540 -28.05 2.49 3.21
C LEU A 540 -27.43 1.09 3.31
N TRP A 541 -26.33 0.84 2.59
CA TRP A 541 -25.68 -0.46 2.47
C TRP A 541 -24.35 -0.54 3.26
N GLY A 542 -24.14 0.44 4.15
CA GLY A 542 -22.92 0.60 4.92
C GLY A 542 -22.00 1.67 4.35
N THR A 543 -21.17 2.24 5.22
CA THR A 543 -20.16 3.27 4.92
C THR A 543 -18.75 2.82 5.31
N GLU A 544 -18.57 1.52 5.53
CA GLU A 544 -17.27 0.94 5.84
C GLU A 544 -16.37 0.94 4.59
N THR A 545 -15.08 1.07 4.83
CA THR A 545 -14.04 0.93 3.80
C THR A 545 -14.15 -0.41 3.10
N ASP A 546 -14.02 -0.41 1.77
CA ASP A 546 -14.04 -1.63 0.96
C ASP A 546 -12.95 -1.64 -0.12
N ALA A 547 -12.50 -2.84 -0.49
CA ALA A 547 -11.31 -3.02 -1.34
C ALA A 547 -11.53 -2.51 -2.77
N ASN A 548 -12.74 -2.73 -3.31
CA ASN A 548 -13.09 -2.32 -4.66
C ASN A 548 -13.09 -0.79 -4.77
N SER A 549 -13.78 -0.13 -3.83
CA SER A 549 -13.90 1.33 -3.78
C SER A 549 -12.57 2.01 -3.53
N THR A 550 -11.80 1.52 -2.55
CA THR A 550 -10.48 2.09 -2.23
C THR A 550 -9.51 1.89 -3.40
N GLY A 551 -9.52 0.71 -4.04
CA GLY A 551 -8.72 0.44 -5.23
C GLY A 551 -9.08 1.33 -6.43
N MET A 552 -10.37 1.58 -6.66
CA MET A 552 -10.82 2.49 -7.74
C MET A 552 -10.45 3.95 -7.47
N VAL A 553 -10.60 4.42 -6.24
CA VAL A 553 -10.21 5.79 -5.87
C VAL A 553 -8.70 5.96 -6.01
N LEU A 554 -7.88 5.00 -5.56
CA LEU A 554 -6.42 5.04 -5.77
C LEU A 554 -6.03 5.15 -7.25
N GLN A 555 -6.76 4.46 -8.15
CA GLN A 555 -6.54 4.62 -9.60
C GLN A 555 -6.91 6.02 -10.09
N ALA A 556 -8.00 6.61 -9.57
CA ALA A 556 -8.37 7.98 -9.91
C ALA A 556 -7.30 8.98 -9.41
N LEU A 557 -6.79 8.83 -8.19
CA LEU A 557 -5.70 9.63 -7.66
C LEU A 557 -4.41 9.49 -8.50
N ALA A 558 -4.10 8.28 -8.95
CA ALA A 558 -2.99 8.03 -9.87
C ALA A 558 -3.19 8.73 -11.23
N ALA A 559 -4.39 8.72 -11.79
CA ALA A 559 -4.72 9.49 -13.01
C ALA A 559 -4.49 10.99 -12.80
N LEU A 560 -4.86 11.51 -11.64
CA LEU A 560 -4.69 12.92 -11.28
C LEU A 560 -3.24 13.31 -11.00
N GLY A 561 -2.35 12.33 -10.77
CA GLY A 561 -0.97 12.59 -10.34
C GLY A 561 -0.90 13.14 -8.92
N GLU A 562 -1.89 12.82 -8.09
CA GLU A 562 -1.94 13.22 -6.68
C GLU A 562 -0.87 12.49 -5.87
N ASP A 563 -0.24 13.20 -4.94
CA ASP A 563 0.67 12.59 -3.96
C ASP A 563 -0.15 11.85 -2.89
N PRO A 564 0.03 10.53 -2.71
CA PRO A 564 -0.66 9.75 -1.68
C PRO A 564 -0.50 10.31 -0.26
N LEU A 565 0.60 11.00 0.06
CA LEU A 565 0.84 11.59 1.39
C LEU A 565 -0.08 12.77 1.69
N THR A 566 -0.66 13.40 0.67
CA THR A 566 -1.70 14.41 0.89
C THR A 566 -3.03 13.79 1.32
N TRP A 567 -3.18 12.47 1.24
CA TRP A 567 -4.40 11.72 1.54
C TRP A 567 -4.38 11.01 2.90
N LEU A 568 -3.45 11.38 3.78
CA LEU A 568 -3.40 10.85 5.13
C LEU A 568 -4.63 11.26 5.94
N ALA A 569 -5.29 10.28 6.55
CA ALA A 569 -6.35 10.46 7.54
C ALA A 569 -5.75 10.30 8.95
N SER A 570 -6.15 11.16 9.87
CA SER A 570 -5.76 11.07 11.28
C SER A 570 -7.02 11.26 12.12
N PRO A 571 -7.53 10.23 12.80
CA PRO A 571 -8.72 10.34 13.63
C PRO A 571 -8.47 11.30 14.80
N ASP A 572 -9.46 12.15 15.11
CA ASP A 572 -9.34 13.11 16.21
C ASP A 572 -9.01 12.41 17.54
N GLY A 573 -7.94 12.88 18.20
CA GLY A 573 -7.50 12.36 19.49
C GLY A 573 -6.81 10.99 19.44
N GLN A 574 -6.43 10.50 18.25
CA GLN A 574 -5.60 9.31 18.07
C GLN A 574 -4.21 9.70 17.56
N LEU A 575 -3.21 8.88 17.88
CA LEU A 575 -1.85 9.06 17.36
C LEU A 575 -1.70 8.52 15.92
N THR A 576 -2.59 7.61 15.51
CA THR A 576 -2.44 6.88 14.25
C THR A 576 -2.69 7.77 13.03
N VAL A 577 -1.91 7.52 11.99
CA VAL A 577 -2.07 8.16 10.68
C VAL A 577 -2.22 7.07 9.64
N HIS A 578 -3.28 7.14 8.85
CA HIS A 578 -3.67 6.12 7.88
C HIS A 578 -3.65 6.66 6.46
N SER A 579 -3.04 5.92 5.53
CA SER A 579 -3.14 6.23 4.09
C SER A 579 -4.21 5.37 3.40
N PRO A 580 -4.75 5.80 2.25
CA PRO A 580 -5.64 4.96 1.47
C PRO A 580 -5.02 3.63 1.02
N LEU A 581 -3.71 3.62 0.77
CA LEU A 581 -2.99 2.40 0.41
C LEU A 581 -2.99 1.42 1.59
N GLU A 582 -2.72 1.89 2.80
CA GLU A 582 -2.76 1.02 3.98
C GLU A 582 -4.14 0.47 4.27
N ALA A 583 -5.17 1.33 4.16
CA ALA A 583 -6.56 0.91 4.32
C ALA A 583 -6.90 -0.24 3.36
N LEU A 584 -6.46 -0.13 2.11
CA LEU A 584 -6.61 -1.19 1.12
C LEU A 584 -5.81 -2.44 1.52
N LEU A 585 -4.52 -2.29 1.84
CA LEU A 585 -3.64 -3.39 2.21
C LEU A 585 -4.17 -4.13 3.44
N ALA A 586 -4.82 -3.47 4.41
CA ALA A 586 -5.41 -4.08 5.60
C ALA A 586 -6.56 -5.06 5.27
N LEU A 587 -7.22 -4.90 4.11
CA LEU A 587 -8.27 -5.81 3.65
C LEU A 587 -7.72 -7.10 2.99
N GLN A 588 -6.40 -7.19 2.81
CA GLN A 588 -5.76 -8.39 2.28
C GLN A 588 -5.61 -9.47 3.37
N GLN A 589 -6.04 -10.68 3.03
CA GLN A 589 -5.90 -11.86 3.87
C GLN A 589 -4.52 -12.48 3.73
N LEU A 590 -4.13 -13.26 4.74
CA LEU A 590 -3.07 -14.25 4.58
C LEU A 590 -3.44 -15.18 3.43
N GLY A 591 -2.47 -15.52 2.57
CA GLY A 591 -2.71 -16.23 1.31
C GLY A 591 -3.09 -15.35 0.11
N GLY A 592 -3.21 -14.03 0.28
CA GLY A 592 -3.14 -13.05 -0.81
C GLY A 592 -4.46 -12.50 -1.35
N ALA A 593 -5.60 -13.13 -1.05
CA ALA A 593 -6.90 -12.62 -1.47
C ALA A 593 -7.29 -11.34 -0.72
N PHE A 594 -8.01 -10.43 -1.37
CA PHE A 594 -8.66 -9.31 -0.70
C PHE A 594 -10.10 -9.67 -0.34
N ASN A 595 -10.48 -9.36 0.90
CA ASN A 595 -11.88 -9.30 1.27
C ASN A 595 -12.53 -8.05 0.68
N TRP A 596 -13.82 -8.12 0.38
CA TRP A 596 -14.58 -6.92 0.05
C TRP A 596 -14.55 -5.90 1.21
N LYS A 597 -14.87 -6.34 2.44
CA LYS A 597 -14.76 -5.57 3.69
C LYS A 597 -14.12 -6.44 4.78
N ALA A 598 -13.61 -5.84 5.85
CA ALA A 598 -12.91 -6.55 6.93
C ALA A 598 -13.64 -7.81 7.42
N ASP A 599 -14.95 -7.72 7.67
CA ASP A 599 -15.79 -8.83 8.17
C ASP A 599 -16.67 -9.49 7.10
N ALA A 600 -16.49 -9.12 5.82
CA ALA A 600 -17.31 -9.65 4.73
C ALA A 600 -16.42 -9.95 3.51
N PRO A 601 -16.08 -11.23 3.26
CA PRO A 601 -15.19 -11.57 2.17
C PRO A 601 -15.74 -11.17 0.79
N GLY A 602 -17.07 -11.21 0.61
CA GLY A 602 -17.71 -10.88 -0.67
C GLY A 602 -17.18 -11.74 -1.82
N SER A 603 -17.14 -11.19 -3.04
CA SER A 603 -16.43 -11.83 -4.16
C SER A 603 -14.95 -11.48 -4.09
N GLN A 604 -14.15 -12.41 -3.56
CA GLN A 604 -12.71 -12.21 -3.40
C GLN A 604 -11.98 -12.05 -4.75
N ILE A 605 -12.49 -12.65 -5.85
CA ILE A 605 -11.91 -12.43 -7.19
C ILE A 605 -12.03 -10.97 -7.60
N MET A 606 -13.23 -10.37 -7.45
CA MET A 606 -13.46 -8.98 -7.84
C MET A 606 -12.71 -8.01 -6.93
N ALA A 607 -12.75 -8.22 -5.61
CA ALA A 607 -12.01 -7.40 -4.65
C ALA A 607 -10.50 -7.43 -4.95
N THR A 608 -9.92 -8.61 -5.17
CA THR A 608 -8.49 -8.77 -5.48
C THR A 608 -8.14 -8.14 -6.82
N ALA A 609 -8.91 -8.40 -7.87
CA ALA A 609 -8.63 -7.87 -9.20
C ALA A 609 -8.74 -6.34 -9.27
N GLN A 610 -9.66 -5.72 -8.53
CA GLN A 610 -9.85 -4.26 -8.55
C GLN A 610 -8.95 -3.51 -7.57
N ALA A 611 -8.44 -4.18 -6.53
CA ALA A 611 -7.43 -3.63 -5.64
C ALA A 611 -6.07 -3.44 -6.36
N LEU A 612 -5.66 -4.41 -7.18
CA LEU A 612 -4.32 -4.48 -7.76
C LEU A 612 -3.91 -3.26 -8.60
N PRO A 613 -4.72 -2.73 -9.54
CA PRO A 613 -4.35 -1.52 -10.27
C PRO A 613 -4.17 -0.30 -9.35
N GLY A 614 -4.98 -0.18 -8.30
CA GLY A 614 -4.85 0.88 -7.28
C GLY A 614 -3.55 0.77 -6.49
N ILE A 615 -3.18 -0.44 -6.03
CA ILE A 615 -1.91 -0.69 -5.34
C ILE A 615 -0.70 -0.34 -6.23
N MET A 616 -0.80 -0.65 -7.53
CA MET A 616 0.23 -0.38 -8.52
C MET A 616 0.26 1.08 -9.00
N GLY A 617 -0.68 1.93 -8.56
CA GLY A 617 -0.81 3.31 -9.03
C GLY A 617 -1.05 3.40 -10.54
N GLN A 618 -1.82 2.47 -11.12
CA GLN A 618 -2.10 2.42 -12.55
C GLN A 618 -3.55 2.82 -12.82
N ALA A 619 -3.75 3.95 -13.50
CA ALA A 619 -5.05 4.35 -13.99
C ALA A 619 -5.36 3.75 -15.37
N PHE A 620 -6.65 3.62 -15.69
CA PHE A 620 -7.08 3.19 -17.01
C PHE A 620 -7.09 4.33 -18.04
N PRO A 621 -6.84 4.02 -19.34
CA PRO A 621 -6.38 2.72 -19.83
C PRO A 621 -4.89 2.48 -19.50
N ILE A 622 -4.54 1.23 -19.15
CA ILE A 622 -3.16 0.85 -18.85
C ILE A 622 -2.34 0.88 -20.15
N ARG A 623 -1.24 1.62 -20.17
CA ARG A 623 -0.34 1.67 -21.33
C ARG A 623 0.91 0.83 -21.07
N ARG A 624 1.01 -0.36 -21.69
CA ARG A 624 2.19 -1.26 -21.61
C ARG A 624 3.51 -0.59 -22.05
N PHE A 625 3.46 0.52 -22.80
CA PHE A 625 4.61 1.24 -23.29
C PHE A 625 4.61 2.71 -22.86
N ARG A 626 4.87 2.97 -21.58
CA ARG A 626 5.93 3.95 -21.32
C ARG A 626 7.23 3.17 -21.37
N VAL A 627 7.97 3.32 -22.47
CA VAL A 627 9.42 3.20 -22.40
C VAL A 627 9.82 4.22 -21.34
N TYR A 628 9.98 3.78 -20.10
CA TYR A 628 10.73 4.52 -19.12
C TYR A 628 12.14 4.60 -19.69
N LEU A 629 12.44 5.68 -20.44
CA LEU A 629 13.67 6.40 -20.14
C LEU A 629 13.69 6.48 -18.61
N PRO A 630 14.74 5.94 -17.96
CA PRO A 630 14.75 5.73 -16.52
C PRO A 630 14.20 7.00 -15.89
N LEU A 631 13.17 6.84 -15.06
CA LEU A 631 12.81 7.85 -14.09
C LEU A 631 14.11 8.12 -13.35
N VAL A 632 14.80 9.18 -13.76
CA VAL A 632 15.65 9.92 -12.85
C VAL A 632 14.63 10.52 -11.89
N ILE A 633 14.27 9.71 -10.89
CA ILE A 633 13.66 10.17 -9.66
C ILE A 633 14.72 11.12 -9.10
N ARG A 634 14.43 12.41 -9.21
CA ARG A 634 15.25 13.44 -8.56
C ARG A 634 14.87 13.51 -7.09
#